data_AF-A0A0A0EBY0-F1
#
_entry.id   AF-A0A0A0EBY0-F1
#
_cell.length_a   1.000
_cell.length_b   1.000
_cell.length_c   1.000
_cell.angle_alpha   90.00
_cell.angle_beta   90.00
_cell.angle_gamma   90.00
#
_symmetry.space_group_name_H-M   'P 1'
#
loop_
_entity.id
_entity.type
_entity.pdbx_description
1 polymer ?
#
loop_
_entity_poly.entity_id
_entity_poly.type
_entity_poly.pdbx_seq_one_letter_code
_entity_poly.pdbx_strand_id
1 'polypeptide(L)'
;MPDWLPAGVGGVELAILLATVLVAGIVYGFAGFGAALIYMPVAARIVPIDLAIAAFAVSALASLVTVVPQAISDIDRRGTTIMIGTATVGAFVGLYVLKVTDLIWLRWAVVSVTTLTLLALISGWRYRTVPTDRSRGAIGLSTGFVGGATGLLGPVMVLFQLAGRDGAARNRATSLVFLTTTSVLLLPLMALQGILGIAAIPLGLVMLVPYGFGTWIGRRMFRPEAERLYRGAAYLLIAVAIVIGLPLFD
;
A
#
# COMPACT_ATOMS: atom_id res chain seq x y z
N MET A 1 -31.77 5.24 -7.73
CA MET A 1 -30.35 4.97 -7.37
C MET A 1 -30.28 4.98 -5.85
N PRO A 2 -29.39 4.20 -5.22
CA PRO A 2 -29.28 4.23 -3.76
C PRO A 2 -28.93 5.63 -3.24
N ASP A 3 -29.69 6.13 -2.25
CA ASP A 3 -29.55 7.50 -1.70
C ASP A 3 -28.21 7.76 -0.98
N TRP A 4 -27.38 6.71 -0.80
CA TRP A 4 -26.07 6.78 -0.16
C TRP A 4 -24.90 6.96 -1.13
N LEU A 5 -25.13 6.89 -2.45
CA LEU A 5 -24.06 7.10 -3.43
C LEU A 5 -23.68 8.59 -3.49
N PRO A 6 -22.39 8.93 -3.61
CA PRO A 6 -21.96 10.30 -3.86
C PRO A 6 -22.64 10.86 -5.11
N ALA A 7 -23.02 12.14 -5.08
CA ALA A 7 -23.62 12.81 -6.22
C ALA A 7 -22.70 12.70 -7.45
N GLY A 8 -23.22 12.18 -8.56
CA GLY A 8 -22.46 11.96 -9.81
C GLY A 8 -21.95 10.54 -10.04
N VAL A 9 -22.06 9.62 -9.06
CA VAL A 9 -21.71 8.21 -9.28
C VAL A 9 -22.92 7.44 -9.82
N GLY A 10 -22.96 7.24 -11.13
CA GLY A 10 -23.91 6.35 -11.80
C GLY A 10 -23.61 4.87 -11.59
N GLY A 11 -24.48 4.01 -12.14
CA GLY A 11 -24.30 2.56 -12.07
C GLY A 11 -23.05 2.08 -12.82
N VAL A 12 -22.67 2.77 -13.90
CA VAL A 12 -21.48 2.44 -14.70
C VAL A 12 -20.20 2.80 -13.95
N GLU A 13 -20.15 3.99 -13.37
CA GLU A 13 -19.05 4.48 -12.54
C GLU A 13 -18.80 3.56 -11.34
N LEU A 14 -19.88 3.16 -10.66
CA LEU A 14 -19.79 2.19 -9.57
C LEU A 14 -19.25 0.84 -10.06
N ALA A 15 -19.73 0.33 -11.20
CA ALA A 15 -19.22 -0.92 -11.77
C ALA A 15 -17.72 -0.84 -12.10
N ILE A 16 -17.25 0.30 -12.63
CA ILE A 16 -15.83 0.55 -12.89
C ILE A 16 -15.03 0.55 -11.59
N LEU A 17 -15.50 1.22 -10.53
CA LEU A 17 -14.84 1.22 -9.23
C LEU A 17 -14.76 -0.20 -8.63
N LEU A 18 -15.82 -0.99 -8.73
CA LEU A 18 -15.85 -2.36 -8.22
C LEU A 18 -14.95 -3.31 -9.03
N ALA A 19 -14.91 -3.18 -10.35
CA ALA A 19 -13.99 -3.94 -11.18
C ALA A 19 -12.53 -3.55 -10.88
N THR A 20 -12.25 -2.26 -10.74
CA THR A 20 -10.90 -1.76 -10.44
C THR A 20 -10.42 -2.23 -9.08
N VAL A 21 -11.27 -2.16 -8.04
CA VAL A 21 -10.90 -2.59 -6.70
C VAL A 21 -10.70 -4.11 -6.62
N LEU A 22 -11.46 -4.89 -7.40
CA LEU A 22 -11.24 -6.32 -7.55
C LEU A 22 -9.84 -6.61 -8.12
N VAL A 23 -9.47 -5.95 -9.23
CA VAL A 23 -8.14 -6.10 -9.85
C VAL A 23 -7.03 -5.64 -8.89
N ALA A 24 -7.23 -4.51 -8.21
CA ALA A 24 -6.31 -4.01 -7.19
C ALA A 24 -6.13 -5.03 -6.05
N GLY A 25 -7.21 -5.68 -5.61
CA GLY A 25 -7.20 -6.76 -4.63
C GLY A 25 -6.42 -7.97 -5.12
N ILE A 26 -6.61 -8.41 -6.37
CA ILE A 26 -5.85 -9.53 -6.96
C ILE A 26 -4.35 -9.24 -6.96
N VAL A 27 -3.96 -8.04 -7.43
CA VAL A 27 -2.54 -7.66 -7.45
C VAL A 27 -1.98 -7.55 -6.05
N TYR A 28 -2.73 -6.98 -5.10
CA TYR A 28 -2.32 -6.91 -3.70
C TYR A 28 -2.16 -8.29 -3.06
N GLY A 29 -3.12 -9.19 -3.27
CA GLY A 29 -3.07 -10.56 -2.78
C GLY A 29 -1.88 -11.32 -3.37
N PHE A 30 -1.53 -11.08 -4.63
CA PHE A 30 -0.41 -11.74 -5.30
C PHE A 30 0.95 -11.15 -4.88
N ALA A 31 1.14 -9.85 -5.03
CA ALA A 31 2.42 -9.16 -4.85
C ALA A 31 2.66 -8.65 -3.42
N GLY A 32 1.61 -8.50 -2.61
CA GLY A 32 1.70 -7.94 -1.26
C GLY A 32 1.68 -6.41 -1.19
N PHE A 33 1.58 -5.71 -2.34
CA PHE A 33 1.48 -4.25 -2.46
C PHE A 33 0.90 -3.85 -3.82
N GLY A 34 0.75 -2.55 -4.08
CA GLY A 34 0.38 -2.02 -5.40
C GLY A 34 -1.13 -1.85 -5.65
N ALA A 35 -1.97 -2.20 -4.68
CA ALA A 35 -3.42 -2.01 -4.75
C ALA A 35 -3.81 -0.55 -5.08
N ALA A 36 -3.25 0.40 -4.33
CA ALA A 36 -3.52 1.82 -4.51
C ALA A 36 -2.99 2.37 -5.85
N LEU A 37 -1.91 1.79 -6.40
CA LEU A 37 -1.37 2.19 -7.71
C LEU A 37 -2.33 1.90 -8.86
N ILE A 38 -3.18 0.86 -8.69
CA ILE A 38 -4.19 0.48 -9.66
C ILE A 38 -5.48 1.25 -9.41
N TYR A 39 -5.90 1.34 -8.15
CA TYR A 39 -7.18 1.93 -7.80
C TYR A 39 -7.21 3.46 -7.93
N MET A 40 -6.20 4.17 -7.41
CA MET A 40 -6.24 5.63 -7.30
C MET A 40 -6.35 6.37 -8.64
N PRO A 41 -5.59 6.02 -9.70
CA PRO A 41 -5.67 6.73 -10.98
C PRO A 41 -7.05 6.64 -11.63
N VAL A 42 -7.77 5.54 -11.41
CA VAL A 42 -9.14 5.35 -11.93
C VAL A 42 -10.14 6.05 -11.02
N ALA A 43 -10.04 5.86 -9.71
CA ALA A 43 -10.99 6.41 -8.76
C ALA A 43 -10.98 7.94 -8.72
N ALA A 44 -9.80 8.57 -8.82
CA ALA A 44 -9.66 10.02 -8.84
C ALA A 44 -10.29 10.70 -10.06
N ARG A 45 -10.66 9.93 -11.11
CA ARG A 45 -11.40 10.43 -12.27
C ARG A 45 -12.92 10.40 -12.07
N ILE A 46 -13.40 9.62 -11.10
CA ILE A 46 -14.81 9.32 -10.90
C ILE A 46 -15.34 10.02 -9.65
N VAL A 47 -14.55 10.01 -8.57
CA VAL A 47 -14.91 10.59 -7.28
C VAL A 47 -13.81 11.52 -6.77
N PRO A 48 -14.14 12.46 -5.87
CA PRO A 48 -13.13 13.26 -5.16
C PRO A 48 -12.04 12.39 -4.54
N ILE A 49 -10.79 12.85 -4.60
CA ILE A 49 -9.61 12.05 -4.22
C ILE A 49 -9.61 11.66 -2.74
N ASP A 50 -10.09 12.54 -1.88
CA ASP A 50 -10.29 12.30 -0.45
C ASP A 50 -11.29 11.16 -0.21
N LEU A 51 -12.43 11.18 -0.93
CA LEU A 51 -13.41 10.10 -0.90
C LEU A 51 -12.82 8.78 -1.43
N ALA A 52 -12.05 8.82 -2.52
CA ALA A 52 -11.39 7.64 -3.07
C ALA A 52 -10.44 6.99 -2.07
N ILE A 53 -9.59 7.80 -1.41
CA ILE A 53 -8.63 7.34 -0.41
C ILE A 53 -9.36 6.72 0.79
N ALA A 54 -10.37 7.42 1.32
CA ALA A 54 -11.15 6.97 2.45
C ALA A 54 -11.92 5.67 2.17
N ALA A 55 -12.62 5.59 1.02
CA ALA A 55 -13.38 4.40 0.65
C ALA A 55 -12.46 3.20 0.40
N PHE A 56 -11.30 3.44 -0.24
CA PHE A 56 -10.30 2.41 -0.44
C PHE A 56 -9.74 1.89 0.89
N ALA A 57 -9.40 2.77 1.83
CA ALA A 57 -8.89 2.39 3.15
C ALA A 57 -9.91 1.54 3.94
N VAL A 58 -11.21 1.85 3.85
CA VAL A 58 -12.29 1.02 4.42
C VAL A 58 -12.37 -0.34 3.72
N SER A 59 -12.33 -0.37 2.38
CA SER A 59 -12.35 -1.64 1.63
C SER A 59 -11.14 -2.53 1.95
N ALA A 60 -10.00 -1.91 2.24
CA ALA A 60 -8.76 -2.59 2.60
C ALA A 60 -8.86 -3.38 3.89
N LEU A 61 -9.83 -3.09 4.77
CA LEU A 61 -10.11 -3.91 5.96
C LEU A 61 -10.37 -5.39 5.61
N ALA A 62 -10.84 -5.71 4.40
CA ALA A 62 -11.01 -7.10 3.98
C ALA A 62 -9.69 -7.90 3.99
N SER A 63 -8.54 -7.25 3.83
CA SER A 63 -7.24 -7.93 3.85
C SER A 63 -6.87 -8.48 5.24
N LEU A 64 -7.41 -7.91 6.31
CA LEU A 64 -7.22 -8.44 7.68
C LEU A 64 -7.73 -9.88 7.82
N VAL A 65 -8.80 -10.24 7.10
CA VAL A 65 -9.39 -11.58 7.18
C VAL A 65 -8.87 -12.49 6.07
N THR A 66 -8.59 -11.93 4.89
CA THR A 66 -8.29 -12.73 3.69
C THR A 66 -6.82 -13.11 3.54
N VAL A 67 -5.88 -12.27 3.99
CA VAL A 67 -4.43 -12.47 3.77
C VAL A 67 -3.61 -12.53 5.06
N VAL A 68 -3.93 -11.72 6.08
CA VAL A 68 -3.14 -11.65 7.33
C VAL A 68 -3.09 -12.98 8.10
N PRO A 69 -4.18 -13.75 8.27
CA PRO A 69 -4.15 -14.95 9.11
C PRO A 69 -3.21 -16.03 8.58
N GLN A 70 -3.02 -16.11 7.25
CA GLN A 70 -2.03 -17.00 6.67
C GLN A 70 -0.63 -16.35 6.70
N ALA A 71 -0.51 -15.07 6.35
CA ALA A 71 0.80 -14.43 6.27
C ALA A 71 1.52 -14.33 7.63
N ILE A 72 0.79 -14.26 8.74
CA ILE A 72 1.36 -14.09 10.09
C ILE A 72 2.20 -15.29 10.56
N SER A 73 2.06 -16.47 9.95
CA SER A 73 2.93 -17.61 10.24
C SER A 73 4.31 -17.48 9.61
N ASP A 74 4.42 -16.71 8.51
CA ASP A 74 5.61 -16.69 7.67
C ASP A 74 6.52 -15.47 7.93
N ILE A 75 6.09 -14.56 8.82
CA ILE A 75 6.82 -13.34 9.17
C ILE A 75 7.76 -13.50 10.37
N ASP A 76 8.75 -12.61 10.45
CA ASP A 76 9.38 -12.28 11.73
C ASP A 76 8.41 -11.46 12.59
N ARG A 77 7.73 -12.08 13.55
CA ARG A 77 6.72 -11.38 14.37
C ARG A 77 7.33 -10.19 15.11
N ARG A 78 8.49 -10.37 15.75
CA ARG A 78 9.15 -9.31 16.51
C ARG A 78 9.57 -8.17 15.58
N GLY A 79 10.24 -8.50 14.49
CA GLY A 79 10.69 -7.52 13.51
C GLY A 79 9.54 -6.72 12.89
N THR A 80 8.50 -7.42 12.47
CA THR A 80 7.34 -6.81 11.80
C THR A 80 6.54 -5.93 12.76
N THR A 81 6.35 -6.35 14.01
CA THR A 81 5.66 -5.52 15.02
C THR A 81 6.43 -4.22 15.33
N ILE A 82 7.77 -4.29 15.44
CA ILE A 82 8.60 -3.09 15.62
C ILE A 82 8.45 -2.15 14.41
N MET A 83 8.47 -2.70 13.19
CA MET A 83 8.28 -1.92 11.97
C MET A 83 6.89 -1.26 11.94
N ILE A 84 5.83 -2.00 12.24
CA ILE A 84 4.45 -1.46 12.28
C ILE A 84 4.34 -0.36 13.32
N GLY A 85 4.82 -0.58 14.54
CA GLY A 85 4.75 0.41 15.61
C GLY A 85 5.46 1.72 15.25
N THR A 86 6.70 1.61 14.77
CA THR A 86 7.48 2.78 14.34
C THR A 86 6.91 3.44 13.08
N ALA A 87 6.36 2.66 12.14
CA ALA A 87 5.71 3.19 10.94
C ALA A 87 4.45 3.97 11.27
N THR A 88 3.63 3.53 12.24
CA THR A 88 2.45 4.28 12.66
C THR A 88 2.83 5.64 13.25
N VAL A 89 3.88 5.69 14.08
CA VAL A 89 4.43 6.95 14.60
C VAL A 89 4.94 7.83 13.47
N GLY A 90 5.74 7.27 12.56
CA GLY A 90 6.26 7.98 11.40
C GLY A 90 5.14 8.55 10.52
N ALA A 91 4.10 7.76 10.26
CA ALA A 91 2.98 8.15 9.42
C ALA A 91 2.15 9.27 10.02
N PHE A 92 1.96 9.28 11.35
CA PHE A 92 1.33 10.41 12.03
C PHE A 92 2.09 11.71 11.79
N VAL A 93 3.42 11.69 11.95
CA VAL A 93 4.28 12.85 11.70
C VAL A 93 4.27 13.24 10.22
N GLY A 94 4.35 12.26 9.31
CA GLY A 94 4.30 12.49 7.87
C GLY A 94 2.99 13.14 7.40
N LEU A 95 1.85 12.68 7.93
CA LEU A 95 0.54 13.27 7.67
C LEU A 95 0.42 14.70 8.21
N TYR A 96 1.05 15.00 9.36
CA TYR A 96 1.09 16.36 9.87
C TYR A 96 1.92 17.27 8.96
N VAL A 97 3.12 16.85 8.57
CA VAL A 97 3.99 17.60 7.64
C VAL A 97 3.30 17.85 6.30
N LEU A 98 2.53 16.87 5.81
CA LEU A 98 1.72 17.01 4.59
C LEU A 98 0.77 18.21 4.62
N LYS A 99 0.26 18.60 5.80
CA LYS A 99 -0.69 19.72 5.93
C LYS A 99 -0.03 21.10 5.95
N VAL A 100 1.24 21.20 6.30
CA VAL A 100 1.91 22.49 6.60
C VAL A 100 3.03 22.85 5.63
N THR A 101 3.41 21.94 4.72
CA THR A 101 4.57 22.13 3.84
C THR A 101 4.23 21.82 2.39
N ASP A 102 4.87 22.49 1.44
CA ASP A 102 4.89 22.05 0.04
C ASP A 102 5.89 20.89 -0.12
N LEU A 103 5.37 19.69 -0.44
CA LEU A 103 6.15 18.46 -0.43
C LEU A 103 6.81 18.14 -1.76
N ILE A 104 6.91 19.09 -2.68
CA ILE A 104 7.60 18.90 -3.96
C ILE A 104 9.00 18.28 -3.79
N TRP A 105 9.80 18.79 -2.85
CA TRP A 105 11.15 18.29 -2.58
C TRP A 105 11.17 16.91 -1.94
N LEU A 106 10.19 16.61 -1.06
CA LEU A 106 10.08 15.28 -0.47
C LEU A 106 9.69 14.25 -1.53
N ARG A 107 8.74 14.59 -2.42
CA ARG A 107 8.35 13.73 -3.55
C ARG A 107 9.54 13.43 -4.44
N TRP A 108 10.31 14.45 -4.83
CA TRP A 108 11.56 14.26 -5.58
C TRP A 108 12.57 13.36 -4.86
N ALA A 109 12.79 13.57 -3.56
CA ALA A 109 13.72 12.74 -2.79
C ALA A 109 13.26 11.27 -2.75
N VAL A 110 11.98 11.02 -2.52
CA VAL A 110 11.40 9.68 -2.44
C VAL A 110 11.48 8.99 -3.80
N VAL A 111 11.10 9.66 -4.88
CA VAL A 111 11.21 9.13 -6.24
C VAL A 111 12.66 8.81 -6.57
N SER A 112 13.60 9.69 -6.23
CA SER A 112 15.03 9.50 -6.49
C SER A 112 15.59 8.30 -5.74
N VAL A 113 15.33 8.18 -4.43
CA VAL A 113 15.80 7.06 -3.61
C VAL A 113 15.15 5.75 -4.06
N THR A 114 13.85 5.77 -4.36
CA THR A 114 13.10 4.61 -4.87
C THR A 114 13.68 4.13 -6.20
N THR A 115 13.99 5.07 -7.11
CA THR A 115 14.59 4.80 -8.43
C THR A 115 16.00 4.23 -8.28
N LEU A 116 16.87 4.86 -7.48
CA LEU A 116 18.23 4.37 -7.22
C LEU A 116 18.22 2.96 -6.62
N THR A 117 17.32 2.72 -5.67
CA THR A 117 17.19 1.40 -5.02
C THR A 117 16.66 0.36 -6.00
N LEU A 118 15.69 0.71 -6.85
CA LEU A 118 15.18 -0.18 -7.90
C LEU A 118 16.28 -0.54 -8.90
N LEU A 119 17.07 0.44 -9.36
CA LEU A 119 18.21 0.20 -10.26
C LEU A 119 19.27 -0.69 -9.62
N ALA A 120 19.60 -0.46 -8.35
CA ALA A 120 20.50 -1.32 -7.58
C ALA A 120 19.97 -2.76 -7.50
N LEU A 121 18.67 -2.94 -7.22
CA LEU A 121 18.03 -4.26 -7.19
C LEU A 121 18.07 -4.97 -8.54
N ILE A 122 17.83 -4.25 -9.64
CA ILE A 122 17.91 -4.78 -11.01
C ILE A 122 19.36 -5.20 -11.34
N SER A 123 20.36 -4.46 -10.86
CA SER A 123 21.78 -4.83 -10.99
C SER A 123 22.20 -6.05 -10.16
N GLY A 124 21.28 -6.60 -9.33
CA GLY A 124 21.54 -7.74 -8.46
C GLY A 124 22.11 -7.36 -7.09
N TRP A 125 22.22 -6.06 -6.77
CA TRP A 125 22.66 -5.60 -5.47
C TRP A 125 21.66 -6.01 -4.39
N ARG A 126 22.17 -6.66 -3.34
CA ARG A 126 21.41 -7.05 -2.16
C ARG A 126 22.24 -6.80 -0.93
N TYR A 127 21.60 -6.23 0.08
CA TYR A 127 22.25 -5.97 1.34
C TYR A 127 22.48 -7.31 2.08
N ARG A 128 23.69 -7.46 2.66
CA ARG A 128 24.19 -8.76 3.16
C ARG A 128 23.86 -9.04 4.62
N THR A 129 23.62 -8.02 5.44
CA THR A 129 23.48 -8.20 6.89
C THR A 129 22.05 -8.56 7.27
N VAL A 130 21.85 -9.09 8.48
CA VAL A 130 20.49 -9.31 9.03
C VAL A 130 20.10 -8.01 9.75
N PRO A 131 18.88 -7.45 9.52
CA PRO A 131 18.59 -6.14 10.06
C PRO A 131 18.39 -6.25 11.57
N THR A 132 19.12 -5.45 12.33
CA THR A 132 18.91 -5.35 13.78
C THR A 132 17.55 -4.72 14.08
N ASP A 133 17.02 -4.92 15.29
CA ASP A 133 15.76 -4.30 15.71
C ASP A 133 15.77 -2.77 15.57
N ARG A 134 16.91 -2.13 15.84
CA ARG A 134 17.09 -0.69 15.61
C ARG A 134 16.98 -0.33 14.13
N SER A 135 17.59 -1.12 13.25
CA SER A 135 17.51 -0.93 11.81
C SER A 135 16.05 -1.03 11.36
N ARG A 136 15.35 -2.09 11.78
CA ARG A 136 13.92 -2.32 11.49
C ARG A 136 13.05 -1.16 11.96
N GLY A 137 13.29 -0.67 13.17
CA GLY A 137 12.60 0.51 13.68
C GLY A 137 12.85 1.76 12.83
N ALA A 138 14.09 2.01 12.39
CA ALA A 138 14.42 3.13 11.51
C ALA A 138 13.74 3.02 10.14
N ILE A 139 13.69 1.81 9.57
CA ILE A 139 13.02 1.54 8.30
C ILE A 139 11.51 1.74 8.45
N GLY A 140 10.91 1.19 9.51
CA GLY A 140 9.49 1.36 9.81
C GLY A 140 9.15 2.84 9.94
N LEU A 141 9.88 3.58 10.78
CA LEU A 141 9.71 5.02 10.97
C LEU A 141 9.82 5.79 9.63
N SER A 142 10.85 5.51 8.84
CA SER A 142 11.09 6.18 7.56
C SER A 142 10.01 5.86 6.54
N THR A 143 9.62 4.59 6.44
CA THR A 143 8.54 4.12 5.55
C THR A 143 7.21 4.74 5.95
N GLY A 144 6.92 4.79 7.25
CA GLY A 144 5.75 5.44 7.81
C GLY A 144 5.74 6.93 7.50
N PHE A 145 6.83 7.65 7.78
CA PHE A 145 6.95 9.08 7.51
C PHE A 145 6.77 9.41 6.04
N VAL A 146 7.55 8.76 5.17
CA VAL A 146 7.43 8.93 3.72
C VAL A 146 6.03 8.57 3.25
N GLY A 147 5.51 7.44 3.71
CA GLY A 147 4.20 6.94 3.32
C GLY A 147 3.04 7.81 3.79
N GLY A 148 3.11 8.40 4.98
CA GLY A 148 2.13 9.37 5.47
C GLY A 148 2.23 10.71 4.74
N ALA A 149 3.44 11.14 4.38
CA ALA A 149 3.68 12.40 3.68
C ALA A 149 3.39 12.33 2.17
N THR A 150 3.50 11.15 1.54
CA THR A 150 3.36 10.97 0.08
C THR A 150 2.22 10.03 -0.34
N GLY A 151 1.64 9.27 0.60
CA GLY A 151 0.69 8.19 0.29
C GLY A 151 1.34 6.89 -0.22
N LEU A 152 2.67 6.86 -0.41
CA LEU A 152 3.40 5.74 -1.03
C LEU A 152 4.01 4.76 -0.02
N LEU A 153 3.21 4.29 0.95
CA LEU A 153 3.66 3.30 1.95
C LEU A 153 4.17 1.98 1.32
N GLY A 154 3.50 1.54 0.25
CA GLY A 154 3.75 0.24 -0.39
C GLY A 154 5.13 0.11 -1.04
N PRO A 155 5.46 0.95 -2.04
CA PRO A 155 6.72 0.84 -2.78
C PRO A 155 7.97 0.92 -1.90
N VAL A 156 7.98 1.82 -0.91
CA VAL A 156 9.12 2.01 0.00
C VAL A 156 9.35 0.76 0.85
N MET A 157 8.26 0.21 1.42
CA MET A 157 8.33 -1.03 2.21
C MET A 157 8.85 -2.21 1.37
N VAL A 158 8.31 -2.38 0.16
CA VAL A 158 8.65 -3.53 -0.68
C VAL A 158 10.07 -3.43 -1.22
N LEU A 159 10.53 -2.24 -1.58
CA LEU A 159 11.94 -2.02 -1.94
C LEU A 159 12.87 -2.46 -0.82
N PHE A 160 12.56 -2.09 0.43
CA PHE A 160 13.37 -2.51 1.57
C PHE A 160 13.38 -4.03 1.73
N GLN A 161 12.22 -4.69 1.64
CA GLN A 161 12.17 -6.15 1.73
C GLN A 161 12.89 -6.86 0.58
N LEU A 162 12.78 -6.33 -0.65
CA LEU A 162 13.46 -6.91 -1.81
C LEU A 162 14.99 -6.74 -1.75
N ALA A 163 15.48 -5.68 -1.09
CA ALA A 163 16.91 -5.47 -0.85
C ALA A 163 17.51 -6.48 0.14
N GLY A 164 16.67 -7.13 0.95
CA GLY A 164 17.05 -8.21 1.86
C GLY A 164 17.39 -9.55 1.17
N ARG A 165 17.84 -10.52 1.98
CA ARG A 165 18.10 -11.90 1.54
C ARG A 165 16.91 -12.84 1.74
N ASP A 166 15.80 -12.34 2.28
CA ASP A 166 14.58 -13.12 2.48
C ASP A 166 14.01 -13.62 1.15
N GLY A 167 13.43 -14.83 1.18
CA GLY A 167 12.74 -15.41 0.04
C GLY A 167 11.45 -14.66 -0.29
N ALA A 168 10.96 -14.82 -1.52
CA ALA A 168 9.73 -14.16 -1.98
C ALA A 168 8.52 -14.39 -1.07
N ALA A 169 8.36 -15.59 -0.52
CA ALA A 169 7.26 -15.92 0.39
C ALA A 169 7.27 -15.05 1.66
N ARG A 170 8.43 -14.94 2.32
CA ARG A 170 8.60 -14.12 3.53
C ARG A 170 8.46 -12.63 3.24
N ASN A 171 9.06 -12.15 2.15
CA ASN A 171 8.92 -10.75 1.73
C ASN A 171 7.47 -10.36 1.46
N ARG A 172 6.74 -11.23 0.75
CA ARG A 172 5.32 -11.07 0.48
C ARG A 172 4.52 -11.06 1.79
N ALA A 173 4.75 -12.04 2.66
CA ALA A 173 4.05 -12.15 3.94
C ALA A 173 4.27 -10.92 4.83
N THR A 174 5.53 -10.45 4.95
CA THR A 174 5.87 -9.26 5.71
C THR A 174 5.21 -8.01 5.12
N SER A 175 5.20 -7.86 3.79
CA SER A 175 4.55 -6.73 3.11
C SER A 175 3.03 -6.73 3.32
N LEU A 176 2.38 -7.90 3.21
CA LEU A 176 0.94 -8.07 3.44
C LEU A 176 0.57 -7.68 4.87
N VAL A 177 1.26 -8.22 5.87
CA VAL A 177 0.98 -7.94 7.28
C VAL A 177 1.27 -6.48 7.60
N PHE A 178 2.44 -5.97 7.22
CA PHE A 178 2.83 -4.59 7.47
C PHE A 178 1.83 -3.61 6.84
N LEU A 179 1.59 -3.70 5.53
CA LEU A 179 0.75 -2.72 4.84
C LEU A 179 -0.72 -2.85 5.25
N THR A 180 -1.23 -4.06 5.49
CA THR A 180 -2.61 -4.23 5.98
C THR A 180 -2.76 -3.63 7.37
N THR A 181 -1.90 -4.00 8.31
CA THR A 181 -2.01 -3.53 9.70
C THR A 181 -1.78 -2.02 9.80
N THR A 182 -0.78 -1.47 9.11
CA THR A 182 -0.56 -0.01 9.08
C THR A 182 -1.74 0.73 8.46
N SER A 183 -2.34 0.21 7.38
CA SER A 183 -3.54 0.84 6.78
C SER A 183 -4.71 0.89 7.76
N VAL A 184 -4.92 -0.17 8.54
CA VAL A 184 -5.96 -0.23 9.57
C VAL A 184 -5.69 0.77 10.69
N LEU A 185 -4.42 0.89 11.13
CA LEU A 185 -4.02 1.84 12.17
C LEU A 185 -4.13 3.31 11.71
N LEU A 186 -4.11 3.56 10.40
CA LEU A 186 -4.31 4.89 9.84
C LEU A 186 -5.78 5.33 9.80
N LEU A 187 -6.75 4.40 9.79
CA LEU A 187 -8.18 4.75 9.73
C LEU A 187 -8.65 5.66 10.89
N PRO A 188 -8.31 5.37 12.18
CA PRO A 188 -8.63 6.28 13.27
C PRO A 188 -8.00 7.65 13.12
N LEU A 189 -6.75 7.71 12.60
CA LEU A 189 -6.05 8.96 12.36
C LEU A 189 -6.73 9.78 11.26
N MET A 190 -7.17 9.14 10.17
CA MET A 190 -7.96 9.77 9.11
C MET A 190 -9.30 10.28 9.63
N ALA A 191 -9.95 9.54 10.53
CA ALA A 191 -11.20 9.97 11.18
C ALA A 191 -10.98 11.20 12.07
N LEU A 192 -9.95 11.20 12.92
CA LEU A 192 -9.59 12.34 13.77
C LEU A 192 -9.24 13.59 12.97
N GLN A 193 -8.67 13.42 11.79
CA GLN A 193 -8.31 14.52 10.89
C GLN A 193 -9.47 15.01 9.99
N GLY A 194 -10.65 14.40 10.09
CA GLY A 194 -11.81 14.71 9.25
C GLY A 194 -11.69 14.24 7.79
N ILE A 195 -10.67 13.44 7.47
CA ILE A 195 -10.43 12.90 6.11
C ILE A 195 -11.37 11.73 5.82
N LEU A 196 -11.78 10.99 6.87
CA LEU A 196 -12.75 9.91 6.73
C LEU A 196 -14.17 10.49 6.63
N GLY A 197 -14.54 10.93 5.43
CA GLY A 197 -15.89 11.43 5.16
C GLY A 197 -16.95 10.34 5.34
N ILE A 198 -18.12 10.72 5.87
CA ILE A 198 -19.24 9.78 6.14
C ILE A 198 -19.67 9.05 4.86
N ALA A 199 -19.62 9.72 3.71
CA ALA A 199 -19.97 9.15 2.40
C ALA A 199 -18.98 8.06 1.91
N ALA A 200 -17.74 8.03 2.44
CA ALA A 200 -16.74 7.04 2.06
C ALA A 200 -16.99 5.67 2.70
N ILE A 201 -17.67 5.63 3.85
CA ILE A 201 -17.97 4.39 4.58
C ILE A 201 -18.85 3.44 3.75
N PRO A 202 -20.04 3.83 3.26
CA PRO A 202 -20.88 2.91 2.49
C PRO A 202 -20.22 2.45 1.19
N LEU A 203 -19.53 3.36 0.47
CA LEU A 203 -18.79 2.99 -0.73
C LEU A 203 -17.69 1.97 -0.42
N GLY A 204 -16.90 2.21 0.63
CA GLY A 204 -15.86 1.30 1.09
C GLY A 204 -16.38 -0.05 1.54
N LEU A 205 -17.55 -0.10 2.21
CA LEU A 205 -18.21 -1.34 2.60
C LEU A 205 -18.69 -2.15 1.39
N VAL A 206 -19.21 -1.52 0.35
CA VAL A 206 -19.59 -2.20 -0.89
C VAL A 206 -18.35 -2.74 -1.61
N MET A 207 -17.27 -1.96 -1.62
CA MET A 207 -15.98 -2.37 -2.19
C MET A 207 -15.25 -3.46 -1.38
N LEU A 208 -15.61 -3.64 -0.11
CA LEU A 208 -15.00 -4.61 0.80
C LEU A 208 -15.10 -6.04 0.25
N VAL A 209 -16.25 -6.40 -0.32
CA VAL A 209 -16.51 -7.73 -0.91
C VAL A 209 -15.63 -8.00 -2.14
N PRO A 210 -15.65 -7.19 -3.21
CA PRO A 210 -14.80 -7.43 -4.38
C PRO A 210 -13.31 -7.31 -4.04
N TYR A 211 -12.91 -6.37 -3.15
CA TYR A 211 -11.51 -6.28 -2.73
C TYR A 211 -11.06 -7.55 -2.00
N GLY A 212 -11.84 -8.00 -1.01
CA GLY A 212 -11.54 -9.23 -0.26
C GLY A 212 -11.54 -10.49 -1.14
N PHE A 213 -12.46 -10.58 -2.10
CA PHE A 213 -12.46 -11.66 -3.07
C PHE A 213 -11.21 -11.60 -3.97
N GLY A 214 -10.84 -10.41 -4.42
CA GLY A 214 -9.61 -10.18 -5.19
C GLY A 214 -8.36 -10.59 -4.42
N THR A 215 -8.21 -10.13 -3.17
CA THR A 215 -7.04 -10.47 -2.34
C THR A 215 -6.94 -11.97 -2.08
N TRP A 216 -8.08 -12.67 -1.92
CA TRP A 216 -8.11 -14.12 -1.81
C TRP A 216 -7.69 -14.83 -3.10
N ILE A 217 -8.16 -14.38 -4.26
CA ILE A 217 -7.72 -14.90 -5.57
C ILE A 217 -6.22 -14.67 -5.75
N GLY A 218 -5.75 -13.44 -5.57
CA GLY A 218 -4.34 -13.08 -5.72
C GLY A 218 -3.43 -13.91 -4.81
N ARG A 219 -3.88 -14.15 -3.58
CA ARG A 219 -3.20 -15.02 -2.63
C ARG A 219 -3.10 -16.47 -3.13
N ARG A 220 -4.16 -17.01 -3.73
CA ARG A 220 -4.17 -18.37 -4.32
C ARG A 220 -3.31 -18.47 -5.58
N MET A 221 -3.16 -17.38 -6.33
CA MET A 221 -2.30 -17.32 -7.52
C MET A 221 -0.81 -17.31 -7.16
N PHE A 222 -0.44 -16.86 -5.96
CA PHE A 222 0.94 -16.85 -5.52
C PHE A 222 1.48 -18.28 -5.38
N ARG A 223 2.46 -18.62 -6.22
CA ARG A 223 3.21 -19.88 -6.15
C ARG A 223 4.63 -19.60 -5.65
N PRO A 224 5.06 -20.15 -4.50
CA PRO A 224 6.41 -19.94 -3.97
C PRO A 224 7.52 -20.32 -4.95
N GLU A 225 7.29 -21.33 -5.78
CA GLU A 225 8.21 -21.83 -6.80
C GLU A 225 8.48 -20.80 -7.93
N ALA A 226 7.56 -19.87 -8.16
CA ALA A 226 7.63 -18.86 -9.20
C ALA A 226 8.23 -17.53 -8.69
N GLU A 227 9.30 -17.60 -7.88
CA GLU A 227 9.94 -16.42 -7.27
C GLU A 227 10.33 -15.35 -8.31
N ARG A 228 10.78 -15.75 -9.50
CA ARG A 228 11.11 -14.83 -10.59
C ARG A 228 9.90 -14.00 -11.04
N LEU A 229 8.72 -14.62 -11.13
CA LEU A 229 7.49 -13.94 -11.52
C LEU A 229 7.08 -12.92 -10.45
N TYR A 230 7.16 -13.29 -9.17
CA TYR A 230 6.89 -12.37 -8.06
C TYR A 230 7.82 -11.15 -8.10
N ARG A 231 9.13 -11.37 -8.25
CA ARG A 231 10.11 -10.26 -8.31
C ARG A 231 9.87 -9.38 -9.53
N GLY A 232 9.61 -9.96 -10.69
CA GLY A 232 9.28 -9.23 -11.91
C GLY A 232 8.03 -8.36 -11.76
N ALA A 233 6.95 -8.91 -11.20
CA ALA A 233 5.74 -8.15 -10.91
C ALA A 233 5.99 -7.02 -9.89
N ALA A 234 6.79 -7.29 -8.86
CA ALA A 234 7.15 -6.26 -7.88
C ALA A 234 7.98 -5.13 -8.51
N TYR A 235 8.98 -5.45 -9.33
CA TYR A 235 9.77 -4.43 -10.04
C TYR A 235 8.91 -3.60 -11.00
N LEU A 236 7.99 -4.25 -11.73
CA LEU A 236 7.05 -3.55 -12.60
C LEU A 236 6.16 -2.58 -11.80
N LEU A 237 5.58 -3.03 -10.68
CA LEU A 237 4.74 -2.19 -9.84
C LEU A 237 5.51 -1.02 -9.23
N ILE A 238 6.76 -1.24 -8.81
CA ILE A 238 7.62 -0.15 -8.30
C ILE A 238 7.95 0.84 -9.44
N ALA A 239 8.27 0.35 -10.65
CA ALA A 239 8.53 1.20 -11.80
C ALA A 239 7.31 2.06 -12.16
N VAL A 240 6.11 1.46 -12.17
CA VAL A 240 4.85 2.20 -12.39
C VAL A 240 4.63 3.23 -11.28
N ALA A 241 4.91 2.88 -10.02
CA ALA A 241 4.82 3.82 -8.90
C ALA A 241 5.76 5.02 -9.05
N ILE A 242 6.99 4.79 -9.51
CA ILE A 242 7.96 5.85 -9.82
C ILE A 242 7.41 6.78 -10.89
N VAL A 243 6.91 6.23 -12.00
CA VAL A 243 6.38 7.05 -13.12
C VAL A 243 5.19 7.88 -12.68
N ILE A 244 4.22 7.28 -11.97
CA ILE A 244 3.04 8.00 -11.48
C ILE A 244 3.42 9.03 -10.41
N GLY A 245 4.41 8.73 -9.56
CA GLY A 245 4.85 9.61 -8.48
C GLY A 245 5.79 10.74 -8.91
N LEU A 246 6.18 10.80 -10.18
CA LEU A 246 7.00 11.90 -10.70
C LEU A 246 6.21 13.21 -10.59
N PRO A 247 6.73 14.22 -9.88
CA PRO A 247 6.06 15.53 -9.77
C PRO A 247 6.24 16.38 -11.04
N LEU A 248 6.43 15.73 -12.20
CA LEU A 248 6.42 16.37 -13.52
C LEU A 248 4.99 16.57 -14.05
N PHE A 249 4.01 15.97 -13.38
CA PHE A 249 2.59 16.00 -13.76
C PHE A 249 1.73 16.87 -12.83
N ASP A 250 2.34 17.54 -11.84
CA ASP A 250 1.69 18.46 -10.88
C ASP A 250 1.77 19.92 -11.35
#